data_AF-A0A239KZI5-F1
#
_entry.id   AF-A0A239KZI5-F1
#
_cell.length_a   1.000
_cell.length_b   1.000
_cell.length_c   1.000
_cell.angle_alpha   90.00
_cell.angle_beta   90.00
_cell.angle_gamma   90.00
#
_symmetry.space_group_name_H-M   'P 1'
#
loop_
_entity.id
_entity.type
_entity.pdbx_description
1 polymer ?
#
loop_
_entity_poly.entity_id
_entity_poly.type
_entity_poly.pdbx_seq_one_letter_code
_entity_poly.pdbx_strand_id
1 'polypeptide(L)'
;MTWRLMRGDTVIGNLADDGCDMPFFLLRFTPEPGWEAVRPRFEALAAAVGCTDPDGRRLVAAVKALQDLELTLEDVEGREASLRVWRNCFLHIWGTDARLRY
;
A
#
# COMPACT_ATOMS: atom_id res chain seq x y z
N MET A 1 -3.19 -1.69 15.40
CA MET A 1 -3.30 -0.43 14.63
C MET A 1 -4.12 -0.71 13.39
N THR A 2 -5.07 0.15 13.04
CA THR A 2 -5.91 -0.06 11.86
C THR A 2 -5.81 1.16 10.96
N TRP A 3 -5.31 0.95 9.75
CA TRP A 3 -5.18 1.98 8.73
C TRP A 3 -6.27 1.84 7.69
N ARG A 4 -6.75 2.96 7.17
CA ARG A 4 -7.63 3.00 6.01
C ARG A 4 -6.86 3.54 4.82
N LEU A 5 -6.82 2.74 3.76
CA LEU A 5 -6.25 3.15 2.49
C LEU A 5 -7.29 3.97 1.74
N MET A 6 -6.92 5.20 1.43
CA MET A 6 -7.76 6.22 0.84
C MET A 6 -7.14 6.74 -0.45
N ARG A 7 -8.00 7.16 -1.37
CA ARG A 7 -7.63 7.87 -2.61
C ARG A 7 -8.51 9.10 -2.73
N GLY A 8 -8.00 10.25 -2.30
CA GLY A 8 -8.85 11.42 -2.05
C GLY A 8 -9.96 11.02 -1.06
N ASP A 9 -11.22 11.25 -1.43
CA ASP A 9 -12.40 10.91 -0.63
C ASP A 9 -12.87 9.45 -0.77
N THR A 10 -12.20 8.63 -1.60
CA THR A 10 -12.63 7.25 -1.87
C THR A 10 -11.88 6.26 -0.98
N VAL A 11 -12.63 5.43 -0.25
CA VAL A 11 -12.08 4.30 0.50
C VAL A 11 -11.68 3.18 -0.47
N ILE A 12 -10.40 2.82 -0.44
CA ILE A 12 -9.83 1.75 -1.27
C ILE A 12 -9.83 0.42 -0.52
N GLY A 13 -9.53 0.45 0.78
CA GLY A 13 -9.48 -0.74 1.60
C GLY A 13 -9.09 -0.43 3.03
N ASN A 14 -9.20 -1.43 3.89
CA ASN A 14 -8.78 -1.34 5.29
C ASN A 14 -7.56 -2.26 5.51
N LEU A 15 -6.68 -1.84 6.40
CA LEU A 15 -5.46 -2.53 6.79
C LEU A 15 -5.50 -2.72 8.30
N ALA A 16 -5.68 -3.96 8.74
CA ALA A 16 -5.65 -4.31 10.15
C ALA A 16 -4.27 -4.85 10.53
N ASP A 17 -3.75 -4.44 11.68
CA ASP A 17 -2.53 -5.01 12.25
C ASP A 17 -2.61 -6.55 12.37
N ASP A 18 -1.58 -7.22 11.84
CA ASP A 18 -1.40 -8.67 11.89
C ASP A 18 -0.12 -9.07 12.63
N GLY A 19 0.75 -8.10 12.93
CA GLY A 19 2.02 -8.32 13.61
C GLY A 19 3.13 -7.43 13.06
N CYS A 20 4.36 -7.75 13.43
CA CYS A 20 5.53 -6.99 13.00
C CYS A 20 6.69 -7.94 12.70
N ASP A 21 7.23 -7.83 11.50
CA ASP A 21 8.45 -8.50 11.05
C ASP A 21 9.46 -7.41 10.69
N MET A 22 10.16 -6.91 11.72
CA MET A 22 10.97 -5.70 11.61
C MET A 22 11.96 -5.78 10.42
N PRO A 23 12.01 -4.76 9.56
CA PRO A 23 11.48 -3.39 9.75
C PRO A 23 10.07 -3.15 9.19
N PHE A 24 9.27 -4.20 8.93
CA PHE A 24 7.94 -4.09 8.33
C PHE A 24 6.84 -4.44 9.34
N PHE A 25 5.78 -3.63 9.37
CA PHE A 25 4.52 -4.01 9.98
C PHE A 25 3.78 -4.95 9.02
N LEU A 26 3.34 -6.08 9.55
CA LEU A 26 2.48 -7.02 8.82
C LEU A 26 1.04 -6.60 9.07
N LEU A 27 0.30 -6.37 7.99
CA LEU A 27 -1.09 -5.94 8.05
C LEU A 27 -1.94 -6.88 7.18
N ARG A 28 -3.17 -7.17 7.61
CA ARG A 28 -4.19 -7.78 6.73
C ARG A 28 -4.91 -6.70 5.96
N PHE A 29 -4.88 -6.81 4.66
CA PHE A 29 -5.64 -5.96 3.76
C PHE A 29 -7.02 -6.56 3.46
N THR A 30 -8.05 -5.77 3.72
CA THR A 30 -9.43 -6.04 3.31
C THR A 30 -9.80 -5.06 2.19
N PRO A 31 -10.02 -5.55 0.96
CA PRO A 31 -10.39 -4.68 -0.16
C PRO A 31 -11.80 -4.12 0.01
N GLU A 32 -11.97 -2.84 -0.31
CA GLU A 32 -13.27 -2.16 -0.40
C GLU A 32 -13.60 -1.93 -1.89
N PRO A 33 -14.80 -1.43 -2.26
CA PRO A 33 -15.18 -1.25 -3.67
C PRO A 33 -14.20 -0.39 -4.49
N GLY A 34 -13.49 0.54 -3.85
CA GLY A 34 -12.45 1.36 -4.49
C GLY A 34 -11.19 0.59 -4.88
N TRP A 35 -10.97 -0.61 -4.32
CA TRP A 35 -9.81 -1.46 -4.60
C TRP A 35 -9.71 -1.85 -6.07
N GLU A 36 -10.81 -2.24 -6.71
CA GLU A 36 -10.79 -2.75 -8.09
C GLU A 36 -10.14 -1.78 -9.09
N ALA A 37 -10.24 -0.47 -8.85
CA ALA A 37 -9.64 0.56 -9.69
C ALA A 37 -8.11 0.69 -9.53
N VAL A 38 -7.55 0.26 -8.41
CA VAL A 38 -6.12 0.39 -8.08
C VAL A 38 -5.40 -0.95 -7.96
N ARG A 39 -6.14 -2.05 -7.78
CA ARG A 39 -5.65 -3.44 -7.75
C ARG A 39 -4.59 -3.74 -8.81
N PRO A 40 -4.78 -3.45 -10.11
CA PRO A 40 -3.79 -3.78 -11.13
C PRO A 40 -2.43 -3.07 -10.93
N ARG A 41 -2.40 -1.92 -10.26
CA ARG A 41 -1.14 -1.20 -9.97
C ARG A 41 -0.38 -1.84 -8.81
N PHE A 42 -1.10 -2.29 -7.79
CA PHE A 42 -0.49 -3.06 -6.69
C PHE A 42 0.00 -4.43 -7.16
N GLU A 43 -0.77 -5.11 -8.01
CA GLU A 43 -0.34 -6.37 -8.64
C GLU A 43 0.89 -6.18 -9.53
N ALA A 44 0.96 -5.07 -10.29
CA ALA A 44 2.13 -4.73 -11.08
C ALA A 44 3.37 -4.47 -10.21
N LEU A 45 3.21 -3.81 -9.06
CA LEU A 45 4.27 -3.62 -8.09
C LEU A 45 4.75 -4.96 -7.51
N ALA A 46 3.83 -5.83 -7.09
CA ALA A 46 4.15 -7.16 -6.60
C ALA A 46 4.92 -8.00 -7.62
N ALA A 47 4.47 -7.97 -8.89
CA ALA A 47 5.15 -8.63 -9.99
C ALA A 47 6.55 -8.03 -10.26
N ALA A 48 6.71 -6.71 -10.11
CA ALA A 48 8.00 -6.04 -10.28
C ALA A 48 8.99 -6.39 -9.15
N VAL A 49 8.52 -6.50 -7.90
CA VAL A 49 9.35 -6.90 -6.74
C VAL A 49 9.82 -8.35 -6.87
N GLY A 50 8.99 -9.24 -7.40
CA GLY A 50 9.35 -10.65 -7.62
C GLY A 50 10.24 -10.90 -8.84
N CYS A 51 10.46 -9.90 -9.69
CA CYS A 51 11.27 -10.05 -10.90
C CYS A 51 12.71 -9.61 -10.64
N THR A 52 13.67 -10.41 -11.10
CA THR A 52 15.07 -9.97 -11.20
C THR A 52 15.18 -8.91 -12.29
N ASP A 53 14.90 -7.66 -11.93
CA ASP A 53 15.00 -6.51 -12.83
C ASP A 53 16.37 -5.85 -12.62
N PRO A 54 17.37 -6.10 -13.49
CA PRO A 54 18.76 -5.66 -13.27
C PRO A 54 18.92 -4.14 -13.20
N ASP A 55 18.02 -3.39 -13.83
CA ASP A 55 18.00 -1.93 -13.80
C ASP A 55 16.98 -1.34 -12.80
N GLY A 56 16.13 -2.15 -12.16
CA GLY A 56 15.04 -1.70 -11.29
C GLY A 56 13.97 -0.81 -11.96
N ARG A 57 13.97 -0.66 -13.29
CA ARG A 57 13.03 0.15 -14.08
C ARG A 57 11.59 -0.27 -13.88
N ARG A 58 11.31 -1.57 -13.77
CA ARG A 58 9.93 -2.07 -13.56
C ARG A 58 9.42 -1.66 -12.19
N LEU A 59 10.26 -1.79 -11.17
CA LEU A 59 9.94 -1.37 -9.81
C LEU A 59 9.70 0.15 -9.76
N VAL A 60 10.60 0.94 -10.35
CA VAL A 60 10.47 2.40 -10.42
C VAL A 60 9.18 2.82 -11.14
N ALA A 61 8.84 2.19 -12.26
CA ALA A 61 7.62 2.48 -13.00
C ALA A 61 6.35 2.15 -12.18
N ALA A 62 6.32 1.01 -11.50
CA ALA A 62 5.20 0.60 -10.65
C ALA A 62 5.03 1.52 -9.44
N VAL A 63 6.14 1.89 -8.78
CA VAL A 63 6.13 2.85 -7.67
C VAL A 63 5.61 4.21 -8.14
N LYS A 64 6.10 4.71 -9.28
CA LYS A 64 5.64 5.99 -9.83
C LYS A 64 4.14 5.97 -10.16
N ALA A 65 3.63 4.85 -10.68
CA ALA A 65 2.21 4.69 -10.97
C ALA A 65 1.33 4.69 -9.70
N LEU A 66 1.87 4.22 -8.56
CA LEU A 66 1.20 4.30 -7.26
C LEU A 66 1.32 5.69 -6.62
N GLN A 67 2.45 6.38 -6.79
CA GLN A 67 2.62 7.76 -6.34
C GLN A 67 1.64 8.73 -7.04
N ASP A 68 1.38 8.51 -8.33
CA ASP A 68 0.43 9.28 -9.13
C ASP A 68 -1.02 9.15 -8.63
N LEU A 69 -1.35 8.04 -7.97
CA LEU A 69 -2.66 7.87 -7.35
C LEU A 69 -2.86 8.70 -6.07
N GLU A 70 -1.79 9.30 -5.54
CA GLU A 70 -1.82 10.09 -4.30
C GLU A 70 -2.50 9.38 -3.13
N LEU A 71 -2.24 8.08 -3.00
CA LEU A 71 -2.84 7.26 -1.95
C LEU A 71 -2.41 7.72 -0.56
N THR A 72 -3.37 7.73 0.36
CA THR A 72 -3.16 8.10 1.76
C THR A 72 -3.57 6.95 2.68
N LEU A 73 -2.86 6.82 3.80
CA LEU A 73 -3.22 5.96 4.91
C LEU A 73 -3.73 6.84 6.03
N GLU A 74 -4.99 6.69 6.37
CA GLU A 74 -5.60 7.38 7.51
C GLU A 74 -5.72 6.42 8.66
N ASP A 75 -5.29 6.81 9.85
CA ASP A 75 -5.53 6.00 11.04
C ASP A 75 -7.03 5.99 11.36
N VAL A 76 -7.62 4.80 11.45
CA VAL A 76 -9.06 4.65 11.73
C VAL A 76 -9.39 5.15 13.13
N GLU A 77 -8.43 5.09 14.05
CA GLU A 77 -8.60 5.52 15.43
C GLU A 77 -8.34 7.03 15.61
N GLY A 78 -7.93 7.74 14.55
CA GLY A 78 -7.62 9.17 14.57
C GLY A 78 -6.46 9.57 15.48
N ARG A 79 -5.61 8.61 15.87
CA ARG A 79 -4.49 8.80 16.79
C ARG A 79 -3.23 9.29 16.07
N GLU A 80 -3.08 8.97 14.79
CA GLU A 80 -1.91 9.32 13.99
C GLU A 80 -2.27 10.20 12.78
N ALA A 81 -1.28 10.97 12.31
CA ALA A 81 -1.41 11.78 11.10
C ALA A 81 -1.51 10.89 9.86
N SER A 82 -2.26 11.35 8.86
CA SER A 82 -2.38 10.63 7.59
C SER A 82 -1.03 10.52 6.87
N LEU A 83 -0.65 9.29 6.53
CA LEU A 83 0.61 9.01 5.85
C LEU A 83 0.37 8.96 4.34
N ARG A 84 1.30 9.47 3.54
CA ARG A 84 1.22 9.38 2.07
C ARG A 84 2.00 8.17 1.57
N VAL A 85 1.29 7.27 0.89
CA VAL A 85 1.84 6.04 0.33
C VAL A 85 2.83 6.37 -0.79
N TRP A 86 3.98 5.71 -0.76
CA TRP A 86 5.16 5.94 -1.61
C TRP A 86 5.76 7.35 -1.55
N ARG A 87 5.38 8.17 -0.56
CA ARG A 87 6.07 9.42 -0.21
C ARG A 87 6.71 9.34 1.16
N ASN A 88 5.91 9.04 2.17
CA ASN A 88 6.35 8.94 3.56
C ASN A 88 6.26 7.51 4.11
N CYS A 89 5.50 6.64 3.43
CA CYS A 89 5.39 5.24 3.81
C CYS A 89 5.49 4.32 2.60
N PHE A 90 6.03 3.13 2.80
CA PHE A 90 6.10 2.04 1.83
C PHE A 90 4.99 1.05 2.16
N LEU A 91 3.98 0.98 1.28
CA LEU A 91 2.90 0.01 1.40
C LEU A 91 3.00 -0.97 0.24
N HIS A 92 3.07 -2.24 0.57
CA HIS A 92 3.01 -3.33 -0.39
C HIS A 92 1.85 -4.26 -0.03
N ILE A 93 1.09 -4.67 -1.03
CA ILE A 93 -0.13 -5.47 -0.86
C ILE A 93 -0.06 -6.65 -1.82
N TRP A 94 -0.27 -7.85 -1.29
CA TRP A 94 -0.33 -9.12 -2.01
C TRP A 94 -1.62 -9.84 -1.62
N GLY A 95 -2.67 -9.67 -2.41
CA GLY A 95 -3.97 -10.24 -2.09
C GLY A 95 -4.51 -9.68 -0.77
N THR A 96 -4.54 -10.52 0.27
CA THR A 96 -5.00 -10.17 1.63
C THR A 96 -3.88 -9.75 2.57
N ASP A 97 -2.63 -9.90 2.17
CA ASP A 97 -1.47 -9.62 3.00
C ASP A 97 -0.86 -8.28 2.60
N ALA A 98 -0.48 -7.49 3.60
CA ALA A 98 0.13 -6.20 3.39
C ALA A 98 1.37 -6.03 4.27
N ARG A 99 2.35 -5.31 3.75
CA ARG A 99 3.49 -4.84 4.52
C ARG A 99 3.57 -3.34 4.44
N LEU A 100 3.69 -2.73 5.60
CA LEU A 100 3.82 -1.30 5.76
C LEU A 100 5.14 -0.97 6.45
N ARG A 101 5.81 0.08 5.98
CA ARG A 101 6.97 0.68 6.63
C ARG A 101 6.88 2.20 6.53
N TYR A 102 7.01 2.91 7.64
CA TYR A 102 6.98 4.37 7.74
C TYR A 102 7.90 4.85 8.86
#